data_AF-A0A2D9PMM4-F1
#
_entry.id   AF-A0A2D9PMM4-F1
#
_cell.length_a   1.000
_cell.length_b   1.000
_cell.length_c   1.000
_cell.angle_alpha   90.00
_cell.angle_beta   90.00
_cell.angle_gamma   90.00
#
_symmetry.space_group_name_H-M   'P 1'
#
loop_
_entity.id
_entity.type
_entity.pdbx_description
1 polymer ?
#
loop_
_entity_poly.entity_id
_entity_poly.type
_entity_poly.pdbx_seq_one_letter_code
_entity_poly.pdbx_strand_id
1 'polypeptide(L)'
;MGTWVSKSDVGSTMVRYRKDGWFISAHYFSAPFSLTSNSVWAVGHWALDDDSLILHRLAGSDGLELVPEKRQLALKELTPTNLLIANVPSGGQAFEKMEDVPAEIDSQLSGAKLIRQVYEQQKLILPEEAKKDVESYVSIIINQGRTMQYYLSPGGEFLGSVGEDNDDLIGRWEKS
;
A
#
# COMPACT_ATOMS: atom_id res chain seq x y z
N MET A 1 -4.12 -2.76 -14.17
CA MET A 1 -4.50 -1.69 -13.21
C MET A 1 -5.99 -1.80 -12.90
N GLY A 2 -6.42 -1.34 -11.74
CA GLY A 2 -7.82 -1.41 -11.30
C GLY A 2 -7.97 -1.97 -9.89
N THR A 3 -9.20 -2.03 -9.41
CA THR A 3 -9.56 -2.70 -8.17
C THR A 3 -10.02 -4.12 -8.49
N TRP A 4 -9.48 -5.09 -7.79
CA TRP A 4 -9.71 -6.52 -7.98
C TRP A 4 -10.21 -7.11 -6.68
N VAL A 5 -11.21 -7.98 -6.74
CA VAL A 5 -11.86 -8.57 -5.57
C VAL A 5 -11.91 -10.09 -5.66
N SER A 6 -11.54 -10.73 -4.57
CA SER A 6 -11.68 -12.17 -4.35
C SER A 6 -12.60 -12.36 -3.15
N LYS A 7 -13.73 -13.04 -3.36
CA LYS A 7 -14.73 -13.30 -2.31
C LYS A 7 -14.55 -14.72 -1.77
N SER A 8 -14.71 -14.88 -0.47
CA SER A 8 -14.67 -16.16 0.23
C SER A 8 -15.68 -16.18 1.37
N ASP A 9 -15.95 -17.35 1.93
CA ASP A 9 -16.88 -17.51 3.05
C ASP A 9 -16.45 -16.75 4.32
N VAL A 10 -15.15 -16.45 4.45
CA VAL A 10 -14.57 -15.76 5.60
C VAL A 10 -14.35 -14.27 5.39
N GLY A 11 -14.71 -13.74 4.21
CA GLY A 11 -14.50 -12.34 3.89
C GLY A 11 -14.15 -12.07 2.44
N SER A 12 -13.87 -10.81 2.14
CA SER A 12 -13.49 -10.34 0.81
C SER A 12 -12.07 -9.76 0.82
N THR A 13 -11.19 -10.30 -0.02
CA THR A 13 -9.88 -9.70 -0.31
C THR A 13 -10.02 -8.75 -1.48
N MET A 14 -9.58 -7.53 -1.29
CA MET A 14 -9.49 -6.53 -2.33
C MET A 14 -8.04 -6.14 -2.56
N VAL A 15 -7.70 -5.84 -3.81
CA VAL A 15 -6.41 -5.26 -4.16
C VAL A 15 -6.59 -4.22 -5.25
N ARG A 16 -6.03 -3.03 -5.04
CA ARG A 16 -6.04 -1.95 -6.02
C ARG A 16 -4.63 -1.75 -6.55
N TYR A 17 -4.44 -1.97 -7.86
CA TYR A 17 -3.18 -1.70 -8.56
C TYR A 17 -3.30 -0.39 -9.33
N ARG A 18 -2.49 0.60 -8.96
CA ARG A 18 -2.51 1.94 -9.55
C ARG A 18 -1.41 2.14 -10.59
N LYS A 19 -1.66 3.07 -11.53
CA LYS A 19 -0.74 3.40 -12.63
C LYS A 19 0.62 3.93 -12.19
N ASP A 20 0.70 4.48 -10.99
CA ASP A 20 1.90 5.05 -10.38
C ASP A 20 2.68 4.02 -9.55
N GLY A 21 2.45 2.72 -9.77
CA GLY A 21 3.22 1.64 -9.15
C GLY A 21 2.80 1.30 -7.72
N TRP A 22 1.80 1.98 -7.15
CA TRP A 22 1.28 1.67 -5.82
C TRP A 22 0.21 0.58 -5.83
N PHE A 23 0.26 -0.29 -4.83
CA PHE A 23 -0.85 -1.18 -4.49
C PHE A 23 -1.28 -1.03 -3.04
N ILE A 24 -2.57 -1.23 -2.80
CA ILE A 24 -3.11 -1.57 -1.49
C ILE A 24 -3.86 -2.88 -1.61
N SER A 25 -3.68 -3.77 -0.64
CA SER A 25 -4.49 -4.97 -0.48
C SER A 25 -5.11 -4.97 0.91
N ALA A 26 -6.37 -5.38 1.01
CA ALA A 26 -7.07 -5.48 2.26
C ALA A 26 -8.02 -6.68 2.23
N HIS A 27 -7.97 -7.51 3.26
CA HIS A 27 -8.97 -8.53 3.53
C HIS A 27 -9.93 -8.03 4.60
N TYR A 28 -11.21 -7.98 4.24
CA TYR A 28 -12.30 -7.59 5.12
C TYR A 28 -13.08 -8.83 5.56
N PHE A 29 -13.06 -9.12 6.86
CA PHE A 29 -13.81 -10.25 7.42
C PHE A 29 -15.32 -9.97 7.48
N SER A 30 -15.73 -8.70 7.51
CA SER A 30 -17.14 -8.29 7.47
C SER A 30 -17.30 -6.90 6.86
N ALA A 31 -18.52 -6.58 6.42
CA ALA A 31 -18.91 -5.20 6.14
C ALA A 31 -19.20 -4.46 7.47
N PRO A 32 -18.96 -3.13 7.56
CA PRO A 32 -18.52 -2.21 6.49
C PRO A 32 -17.01 -2.24 6.22
N PHE A 33 -16.62 -2.06 4.95
CA PHE A 33 -15.23 -2.12 4.47
C PHE A 33 -14.37 -0.98 5.03
N SER A 34 -13.75 -1.22 6.19
CA SER A 34 -12.88 -0.26 6.87
C SER A 34 -11.59 -0.93 7.29
N LEU A 35 -10.47 -0.22 7.13
CA LEU A 35 -9.15 -0.66 7.58
C LEU A 35 -9.06 -0.53 9.11
N THR A 36 -9.60 -1.53 9.79
CA THR A 36 -9.64 -1.65 11.25
C THR A 36 -8.76 -2.79 11.75
N SER A 37 -8.71 -3.00 13.06
CA SER A 37 -8.14 -4.21 13.67
C SER A 37 -8.78 -5.50 13.15
N ASN A 38 -10.01 -5.42 12.61
CA ASN A 38 -10.73 -6.53 11.99
C ASN A 38 -10.52 -6.57 10.47
N SER A 39 -9.36 -6.13 10.01
CA SER A 39 -8.94 -6.24 8.61
C SER A 39 -7.44 -6.54 8.54
N VAL A 40 -7.04 -7.29 7.52
CA VAL A 40 -5.62 -7.52 7.24
C VAL A 40 -5.29 -6.72 5.98
N TRP A 41 -4.41 -5.73 6.08
CA TRP A 41 -4.07 -4.88 4.95
C TRP A 41 -2.57 -4.75 4.76
N ALA A 42 -2.17 -4.45 3.53
CA ALA A 42 -0.80 -4.18 3.14
C ALA A 42 -0.77 -3.10 2.06
N VAL A 43 0.26 -2.28 2.08
CA VAL A 43 0.55 -1.30 1.03
C VAL A 43 1.98 -1.45 0.56
N GLY A 44 2.22 -1.15 -0.71
CA GLY A 44 3.56 -0.93 -1.21
C GLY A 44 3.61 -0.77 -2.71
N HIS A 45 4.69 -1.24 -3.32
CA HIS A 45 4.92 -1.14 -4.75
C HIS A 45 4.61 -2.45 -5.47
N TRP A 46 4.12 -2.33 -6.70
CA TRP A 46 3.92 -3.48 -7.59
C TRP A 46 4.61 -3.24 -8.93
N ALA A 47 5.04 -4.33 -9.54
CA ALA A 47 5.53 -4.37 -10.91
C ALA A 47 5.05 -5.65 -11.59
N LEU A 48 4.97 -5.62 -12.92
CA LEU A 48 4.80 -6.82 -13.74
C LEU A 48 6.13 -7.16 -14.38
N ASP A 49 6.48 -8.44 -14.36
CA ASP A 49 7.66 -9.01 -14.98
C ASP A 49 7.25 -10.33 -15.64
N ASP A 50 7.17 -10.34 -16.97
CA ASP A 50 6.59 -11.43 -17.77
C ASP A 50 5.25 -11.93 -17.19
N ASP A 51 5.21 -13.19 -16.73
CA ASP A 51 4.06 -13.85 -16.12
C ASP A 51 4.05 -13.74 -14.59
N SER A 52 4.71 -12.73 -14.03
CA SER A 52 4.83 -12.55 -12.58
C SER A 52 4.39 -11.17 -12.14
N LEU A 53 3.63 -11.15 -11.05
CA LEU A 53 3.34 -9.95 -10.28
C LEU A 53 4.34 -9.87 -9.12
N ILE A 54 5.15 -8.83 -9.13
CA ILE A 54 6.11 -8.53 -8.06
C ILE A 54 5.46 -7.55 -7.11
N LEU A 55 5.39 -7.90 -5.84
CA LEU A 55 4.90 -7.05 -4.76
C LEU A 55 6.04 -6.76 -3.78
N HIS A 56 6.21 -5.50 -3.44
CA HIS A 56 7.13 -5.04 -2.41
C HIS A 56 6.34 -4.27 -1.36
N ARG A 57 6.08 -4.92 -0.22
CA ARG A 57 5.35 -4.35 0.92
C ARG A 57 6.20 -3.30 1.62
N LEU A 58 5.61 -2.14 1.90
CA LEU A 58 6.20 -1.08 2.73
C LEU A 58 5.62 -1.08 4.14
N ALA A 59 4.34 -1.39 4.28
CA ALA A 59 3.65 -1.46 5.56
C ALA A 59 2.37 -2.31 5.47
N GLY A 60 1.74 -2.53 6.61
CA GLY A 60 0.49 -3.27 6.72
C GLY A 60 0.11 -3.58 8.17
N SER A 61 -0.93 -4.39 8.36
CA SER A 61 -1.35 -4.88 9.66
C SER A 61 -0.25 -5.63 10.41
N ASP A 62 -0.34 -5.64 11.73
CA ASP A 62 0.52 -6.41 12.63
C ASP A 62 0.58 -7.90 12.23
N GLY A 63 1.76 -8.52 12.35
CA GLY A 63 2.01 -9.90 11.98
C GLY A 63 2.52 -10.07 10.54
N LEU A 64 2.43 -9.04 9.69
CA LEU A 64 2.98 -9.08 8.33
C LEU A 64 4.51 -9.00 8.28
N GLU A 65 5.17 -8.60 9.37
CA GLU A 65 6.62 -8.69 9.54
C GLU A 65 7.15 -10.13 9.48
N LEU A 66 6.31 -11.13 9.78
CA LEU A 66 6.64 -12.55 9.66
C LEU A 66 6.63 -13.04 8.20
N VAL A 67 6.15 -12.20 7.29
CA VAL A 67 6.00 -12.48 5.87
C VAL A 67 7.08 -11.74 5.07
N PRO A 68 7.69 -12.37 4.04
CA PRO A 68 8.65 -11.71 3.17
C PRO A 68 8.13 -10.37 2.63
N GLU A 69 8.95 -9.33 2.78
CA GLU A 69 8.66 -7.97 2.32
C GLU A 69 8.46 -7.92 0.80
N LYS A 70 9.28 -8.66 0.05
CA LYS A 70 9.18 -8.80 -1.40
C LYS A 70 8.68 -10.19 -1.76
N ARG A 71 7.67 -10.25 -2.63
CA ARG A 71 7.07 -11.49 -3.14
C ARG A 71 6.94 -11.43 -4.65
N GLN A 72 7.16 -12.58 -5.29
CA GLN A 72 6.88 -12.80 -6.70
C GLN A 72 5.74 -13.80 -6.81
N LEU A 73 4.66 -13.40 -7.46
CA LEU A 73 3.43 -14.17 -7.59
C LEU A 73 3.25 -14.52 -9.06
N ALA A 74 3.26 -15.82 -9.38
CA ALA A 74 3.00 -16.28 -10.74
C ALA A 74 1.54 -15.97 -11.14
N LEU A 75 1.36 -15.35 -12.30
CA LEU A 75 0.09 -15.10 -12.93
C LEU A 75 -0.25 -16.28 -13.82
N LYS A 76 -1.44 -16.83 -13.62
CA LYS A 76 -2.00 -17.89 -14.47
C LYS A 76 -2.96 -17.34 -15.51
N GLU A 77 -3.65 -16.26 -15.18
CA GLU A 77 -4.57 -15.57 -16.08
C GLU A 77 -4.59 -14.07 -15.74
N LEU A 78 -4.56 -13.24 -16.77
CA LEU A 78 -4.84 -11.81 -16.69
C LEU A 78 -5.66 -11.39 -17.90
N THR A 79 -6.94 -11.09 -17.68
CA THR A 79 -7.88 -10.60 -18.70
C THR A 79 -8.43 -9.24 -18.26
N PRO A 80 -9.22 -8.52 -19.10
CA PRO A 80 -9.83 -7.27 -18.69
C PRO A 80 -10.73 -7.37 -17.47
N THR A 81 -11.24 -8.56 -17.14
CA THR A 81 -12.19 -8.79 -16.04
C THR A 81 -11.70 -9.76 -14.97
N ASN A 82 -10.72 -10.63 -15.26
CA ASN A 82 -10.24 -11.66 -14.34
C ASN A 82 -8.72 -11.57 -14.12
N LEU A 83 -8.31 -11.87 -12.90
CA LEU A 83 -6.92 -12.03 -12.49
C LEU A 83 -6.80 -13.32 -11.67
N LEU A 84 -5.94 -14.25 -12.09
CA LEU A 84 -5.69 -15.50 -11.39
C LEU A 84 -4.23 -15.62 -10.97
N ILE A 85 -4.00 -15.72 -9.67
CA ILE A 85 -2.66 -15.89 -9.08
C ILE A 85 -2.44 -17.37 -8.76
N ALA A 86 -1.39 -17.99 -9.30
CA ALA A 86 -1.16 -19.44 -9.19
C ALA A 86 -0.61 -19.88 -7.82
N ASN A 87 0.19 -19.04 -7.15
CA ASN A 87 1.01 -19.42 -5.98
C ASN A 87 0.39 -19.06 -4.62
N VAL A 88 -0.87 -19.46 -4.40
CA VAL A 88 -1.56 -19.40 -3.08
C VAL A 88 -2.10 -20.82 -2.83
N PRO A 89 -1.94 -21.43 -1.63
CA PRO A 89 -1.97 -22.89 -1.51
C PRO A 89 -3.30 -23.47 -2.02
N SER A 90 -3.18 -24.44 -2.94
CA SER A 90 -4.24 -25.18 -3.65
C SER A 90 -5.18 -24.35 -4.54
N GLY A 91 -4.94 -24.37 -5.86
CA GLY A 91 -5.90 -23.91 -6.89
C GLY A 91 -5.67 -22.49 -7.43
N GLY A 92 -4.88 -21.68 -6.73
CA GLY A 92 -4.68 -20.28 -7.05
C GLY A 92 -5.81 -19.38 -6.51
N GLN A 93 -5.56 -18.08 -6.46
CA GLN A 93 -6.55 -17.09 -6.00
C GLN A 93 -7.09 -16.31 -7.19
N ALA A 94 -8.39 -16.47 -7.45
CA ALA A 94 -9.11 -15.74 -8.49
C ALA A 94 -9.61 -14.41 -7.95
N PHE A 95 -9.48 -13.37 -8.78
CA PHE A 95 -10.00 -12.04 -8.55
C PHE A 95 -10.79 -11.57 -9.76
N GLU A 96 -11.91 -10.92 -9.50
CA GLU A 96 -12.72 -10.22 -10.51
C GLU A 96 -12.42 -8.73 -10.45
N LYS A 97 -12.42 -8.06 -11.59
CA LYS A 97 -12.27 -6.61 -11.64
C LYS A 97 -13.57 -5.95 -11.19
N MET A 98 -13.44 -5.04 -10.23
CA MET A 98 -14.55 -4.26 -9.69
C MET A 98 -14.64 -2.93 -10.45
N GLU A 99 -15.71 -2.79 -11.25
CA GLU A 99 -15.98 -1.56 -12.01
C GLU A 99 -16.54 -0.45 -11.11
N ASP A 100 -17.46 -0.81 -10.20
CA ASP A 100 -18.06 0.11 -9.22
C ASP A 100 -17.40 -0.09 -7.84
N VAL A 101 -16.35 0.69 -7.57
CA VAL A 101 -15.63 0.63 -6.29
C VAL A 101 -16.40 1.42 -5.22
N PRO A 102 -16.77 0.82 -4.07
CA PRO A 102 -17.44 1.54 -2.99
C PRO A 102 -16.62 2.72 -2.49
N ALA A 103 -17.30 3.81 -2.10
CA ALA A 103 -16.66 5.07 -1.69
C ALA A 103 -15.70 4.89 -0.49
N GLU A 104 -16.03 3.97 0.41
CA GLU A 104 -15.20 3.61 1.57
C GLU A 104 -13.86 3.01 1.14
N ILE A 105 -13.82 2.28 0.03
CA ILE A 105 -12.59 1.68 -0.52
C ILE A 105 -11.86 2.69 -1.41
N ASP A 106 -12.60 3.49 -2.19
CA ASP A 106 -11.98 4.50 -3.03
C ASP A 106 -11.23 5.56 -2.20
N SER A 107 -11.81 5.94 -1.05
CA SER A 107 -11.23 6.92 -0.12
C SER A 107 -10.05 6.41 0.72
N GLN A 108 -9.83 5.10 0.82
CA GLN A 108 -8.68 4.53 1.57
C GLN A 108 -7.32 4.91 0.99
N LEU A 109 -7.26 5.40 -0.25
CA LEU A 109 -6.06 5.98 -0.84
C LEU A 109 -6.37 7.40 -1.28
N SER A 110 -5.81 8.37 -0.56
CA SER A 110 -5.64 9.69 -1.15
C SER A 110 -4.70 9.58 -2.36
N GLY A 111 -5.04 10.27 -3.45
CA GLY A 111 -4.23 10.25 -4.66
C GLY A 111 -2.78 10.64 -4.36
N ALA A 112 -1.82 10.00 -5.02
CA ALA A 112 -0.42 10.40 -4.93
C ALA A 112 -0.30 11.87 -5.34
N LYS A 113 0.23 12.69 -4.44
CA LYS A 113 0.46 14.10 -4.70
C LYS A 113 1.94 14.40 -4.49
N LEU A 114 2.48 15.20 -5.40
CA LEU A 114 3.81 15.77 -5.27
C LEU A 114 3.77 16.80 -4.14
N ILE A 115 4.46 16.53 -3.03
CA ILE A 115 4.74 17.54 -2.01
C ILE A 115 6.24 17.63 -1.85
N ARG A 116 6.76 18.81 -2.18
CA ARG A 116 8.17 19.16 -1.98
C ARG A 116 8.34 19.66 -0.54
N GLN A 117 9.49 19.37 0.05
CA GLN A 117 9.92 19.94 1.34
C GLN A 117 8.98 19.59 2.53
N VAL A 118 8.61 18.32 2.68
CA VAL A 118 7.56 17.91 3.64
C VAL A 118 8.03 17.78 5.09
N TYR A 119 9.34 17.80 5.34
CA TYR A 119 9.87 17.67 6.69
C TYR A 119 11.07 18.59 6.89
N GLU A 120 10.99 19.42 7.93
CA GLU A 120 12.09 20.22 8.47
C GLU A 120 12.39 19.67 9.87
N GLN A 121 13.55 19.02 10.03
CA GLN A 121 13.97 18.56 11.36
C GLN A 121 14.42 19.78 12.18
N GLN A 122 13.54 20.32 13.02
CA GLN A 122 13.95 21.32 14.01
C GLN A 122 14.48 20.63 15.26
N LYS A 123 15.81 20.58 15.50
CA LYS A 123 16.34 20.31 16.86
C LYS A 123 17.60 21.11 17.22
N LEU A 124 17.60 21.52 18.50
CA LEU A 124 18.47 22.48 19.20
C LEU A 124 20.01 22.25 19.21
N ILE A 125 20.57 21.11 18.77
CA ILE A 125 21.94 20.71 19.19
C ILE A 125 22.87 20.18 18.07
N LEU A 126 22.39 19.88 16.86
CA LEU A 126 23.23 19.40 15.74
C LEU A 126 23.00 20.24 14.47
N PRO A 127 23.98 20.35 13.54
CA PRO A 127 23.84 21.17 12.34
C PRO A 127 22.68 20.70 11.46
N GLU A 128 21.94 21.64 10.88
CA GLU A 128 20.80 21.38 9.99
C GLU A 128 21.18 20.44 8.84
N GLU A 129 20.55 19.27 8.76
CA GLU A 129 20.71 18.38 7.61
C GLU A 129 19.96 18.92 6.39
N ALA A 130 20.55 18.73 5.21
CA ALA A 130 20.06 19.32 3.97
C ALA A 130 18.66 18.80 3.61
N LYS A 131 17.76 19.75 3.33
CA LYS A 131 16.41 19.54 2.78
C LYS A 131 16.48 18.57 1.59
N LYS A 132 15.84 17.40 1.71
CA LYS A 132 15.62 16.51 0.57
C LYS A 132 14.26 16.79 -0.05
N ASP A 133 14.26 16.96 -1.37
CA ASP A 133 13.02 16.98 -2.13
C ASP A 133 12.40 15.58 -2.08
N VAL A 134 11.16 15.53 -1.61
CA VAL A 134 10.32 14.33 -1.65
C VAL A 134 9.36 14.55 -2.82
N GLU A 135 9.17 13.53 -3.66
CA GLU A 135 8.49 13.71 -4.94
C GLU A 135 7.07 13.15 -4.96
N SER A 136 6.71 12.30 -4.02
CA SER A 136 5.35 11.77 -3.94
C SER A 136 5.07 11.25 -2.54
N TYR A 137 3.91 11.62 -2.01
CA TYR A 137 3.36 10.93 -0.84
C TYR A 137 2.00 10.30 -1.16
N VAL A 138 1.70 9.21 -0.47
CA VAL A 138 0.42 8.52 -0.52
C VAL A 138 -0.12 8.45 0.89
N SER A 139 -1.36 8.84 1.11
CA SER A 139 -2.00 8.68 2.43
C SER A 139 -3.06 7.60 2.43
N ILE A 140 -3.03 6.79 3.49
CA ILE A 140 -3.97 5.70 3.74
C ILE A 140 -4.81 6.02 4.96
N ILE A 141 -6.13 5.95 4.81
CA ILE A 141 -7.06 6.14 5.93
C ILE A 141 -7.17 4.82 6.70
N ILE A 142 -6.62 4.78 7.91
CA ILE A 142 -6.59 3.61 8.80
C ILE A 142 -7.41 3.95 10.04
N ASN A 143 -8.73 3.69 10.00
CA ASN A 143 -9.73 4.04 11.03
C ASN A 143 -10.13 5.51 11.13
N GLN A 144 -11.41 5.82 10.89
CA GLN A 144 -12.15 7.04 11.30
C GLN A 144 -11.31 8.34 11.49
N GLY A 145 -10.41 8.66 10.55
CA GLY A 145 -9.63 9.90 10.55
C GLY A 145 -8.11 9.76 10.69
N ARG A 146 -7.58 8.61 11.13
CA ARG A 146 -6.13 8.38 11.14
C ARG A 146 -5.62 8.13 9.73
N THR A 147 -4.58 8.87 9.36
CA THR A 147 -4.09 8.92 7.98
C THR A 147 -2.60 8.67 7.96
N MET A 148 -2.19 7.47 7.59
CA MET A 148 -0.77 7.16 7.47
C MET A 148 -0.24 7.62 6.13
N GLN A 149 0.74 8.51 6.16
CA GLN A 149 1.36 9.13 5.00
C GLN A 149 2.68 8.43 4.69
N TYR A 150 2.93 8.08 3.43
CA TYR A 150 4.16 7.42 2.98
C TYR A 150 4.91 8.32 2.01
N TYR A 151 6.20 8.52 2.21
CA TYR A 151 7.04 9.45 1.46
C TYR A 151 8.03 8.74 0.54
N LEU A 152 8.12 9.17 -0.72
CA LEU A 152 9.04 8.66 -1.73
C LEU A 152 10.04 9.69 -2.23
N SER A 153 11.27 9.24 -2.47
CA SER A 153 12.27 10.02 -3.21
C SER A 153 11.84 10.21 -4.67
N PRO A 154 12.45 11.17 -5.38
CA PRO A 154 12.31 11.33 -6.83
C PRO A 154 12.50 10.06 -7.68
N GLY A 155 13.30 9.12 -7.18
CA GLY A 155 13.52 7.83 -7.82
C GLY A 155 12.48 6.76 -7.49
N GLY A 156 11.45 7.08 -6.70
CA GLY A 156 10.47 6.13 -6.18
C GLY A 156 10.95 5.32 -4.98
N GLU A 157 12.06 5.69 -4.34
CA GLU A 157 12.57 4.98 -3.17
C GLU A 157 11.79 5.38 -1.92
N PHE A 158 11.40 4.40 -1.10
CA PHE A 158 10.72 4.66 0.17
C PHE A 158 11.63 5.37 1.17
N LEU A 159 11.19 6.54 1.65
CA LEU A 159 11.91 7.36 2.63
C LEU A 159 11.42 7.10 4.06
N GLY A 160 10.10 7.03 4.25
CA GLY A 160 9.50 6.82 5.56
C GLY A 160 8.00 7.09 5.58
N SER A 161 7.39 6.97 6.75
CA SER A 161 5.97 7.20 6.98
C SER A 161 5.70 8.06 8.22
N VAL A 162 4.55 8.73 8.24
CA VAL A 162 4.03 9.58 9.32
C VAL A 162 2.61 9.13 9.64
N GLY A 163 2.27 8.94 10.92
CA GLY A 163 0.98 8.40 11.36
C GLY A 163 -0.12 9.45 11.55
N GLU A 164 0.24 10.59 12.15
CA GLU A 164 -0.62 11.77 12.37
C GLU A 164 0.11 13.05 11.93
N ASP A 165 -0.64 14.13 11.64
CA ASP A 165 -0.04 15.42 11.29
C ASP A 165 0.86 15.89 12.45
N ASN A 166 2.15 16.10 12.17
CA ASN A 166 3.26 16.42 13.10
C ASN A 166 3.97 15.23 13.79
N ASP A 167 3.68 13.99 13.45
CA ASP A 167 4.54 12.87 13.87
C ASP A 167 5.93 12.94 13.19
N ASP A 168 6.93 12.39 13.87
CA ASP A 168 8.26 12.21 13.30
C ASP A 168 8.21 11.23 12.10
N LEU A 169 9.07 11.46 11.10
CA LEU A 169 9.20 10.58 9.94
C LEU A 169 9.90 9.28 10.35
N ILE A 170 9.17 8.16 10.37
CA ILE A 170 9.70 6.84 10.71
C ILE A 170 10.09 6.10 9.42
N GLY A 171 11.36 5.72 9.24
CA GLY A 171 11.80 5.01 8.02
C GLY A 171 13.31 4.91 7.82
N ARG A 172 13.74 4.67 6.57
CA ARG A 172 15.18 4.58 6.20
C ARG A 172 15.97 5.86 6.51
N TRP A 173 15.27 6.96 6.75
CA TRP A 173 15.83 8.23 7.15
C TRP A 173 16.30 8.28 8.62
N GLU A 174 15.86 7.36 9.49
CA GLU A 174 16.31 7.27 10.89
C GLU A 174 17.76 6.73 11.05
N LYS A 175 18.45 6.41 9.94
CA LYS A 175 19.83 5.94 9.97
C LYS A 175 20.72 6.67 8.96
N SER A 176 21.30 7.77 9.42
CA SER A 176 22.68 8.15 9.08
C SER A 176 23.30 8.88 10.26
#